data_AF-W1YED6-F1
#
_entry.id   AF-W1YED6-F1
#
_cell.length_a   1.000
_cell.length_b   1.000
_cell.length_c   1.000
_cell.angle_alpha   90.00
_cell.angle_beta   90.00
_cell.angle_gamma   90.00
#
_symmetry.space_group_name_H-M   'P 1'
#
loop_
_entity.id
_entity.type
_entity.pdbx_description
1 polymer ?
#
loop_
_entity_poly.entity_id
_entity_poly.type
_entity_poly.pdbx_seq_one_letter_code
_entity_poly.pdbx_strand_id
1 'polypeptide(L)' 'QLANVAGVFAEHEVSIDSVRQSAYVGGSRAVVTIVTHRAAVAHLEAAVAGLRSEARVLDVVGIGVQL' A
#
# COMPACT_ATOMS: atom_id res chain seq x y z
N GLN A 1 -6.14 -9.20 4.60
CA GLN A 1 -7.37 -8.57 4.08
C GLN A 1 -7.02 -7.13 3.74
N LEU A 2 -7.79 -6.45 2.88
CA LEU A 2 -7.49 -5.06 2.51
C LEU A 2 -7.45 -4.11 3.72
N ALA A 3 -8.27 -4.37 4.74
CA ALA A 3 -8.29 -3.60 5.99
C ALA A 3 -6.91 -3.53 6.68
N ASN A 4 -6.17 -4.64 6.75
CA ASN A 4 -4.81 -4.65 7.32
C ASN A 4 -3.87 -3.74 6.54
N VAL A 5 -3.91 -3.83 5.20
CA VAL A 5 -3.08 -3.00 4.32
C VAL A 5 -3.41 -1.53 4.54
N ALA A 6 -4.68 -1.16 4.60
CA ALA A 6 -5.11 0.22 4.89
C ALA A 6 -4.70 0.69 6.29
N GLY A 7 -4.73 -0.19 7.29
CA GLY A 7 -4.31 0.09 8.67
C GLY A 7 -2.86 0.55 8.75
N VAL A 8 -1.95 -0.09 8.02
CA VAL A 8 -0.52 0.30 7.97
C VAL A 8 -0.34 1.76 7.55
N PHE A 9 -1.11 2.25 6.57
CA PHE A 9 -1.03 3.67 6.17
C PHE A 9 -1.52 4.60 7.29
N ALA A 10 -2.58 4.21 8.00
CA ALA A 10 -3.12 5.00 9.11
C ALA A 10 -2.16 5.07 10.30
N GLU A 11 -1.47 3.97 10.63
CA GLU A 11 -0.45 3.92 11.69
C GLU A 11 0.74 4.86 11.43
N HIS A 12 0.98 5.20 10.17
CA HIS A 12 2.07 6.06 9.72
C HIS A 12 1.60 7.42 9.20
N GLU A 13 0.39 7.86 9.57
CA GLU A 13 -0.17 9.18 9.22
C GLU A 13 -0.23 9.46 7.71
N VAL A 14 -0.44 8.41 6.89
CA VAL A 14 -0.62 8.52 5.45
C VAL A 14 -2.09 8.33 5.09
N SER A 15 -2.72 9.38 4.57
CA SER A 15 -4.10 9.31 4.10
C SER A 15 -4.18 8.67 2.72
N ILE A 16 -5.06 7.68 2.57
CA ILE A 16 -5.37 7.04 1.30
C ILE A 16 -6.40 7.88 0.54
N ASP A 17 -6.12 8.17 -0.73
CA ASP A 17 -7.06 8.77 -1.67
C ASP A 17 -7.92 7.67 -2.32
N SER A 18 -7.26 6.67 -2.91
CA SER A 18 -7.94 5.60 -3.61
C SER A 18 -7.22 4.26 -3.52
N VAL A 19 -8.01 3.20 -3.58
CA VAL A 19 -7.53 1.82 -3.60
C VAL A 19 -8.08 1.14 -4.85
N ARG A 20 -7.19 0.56 -5.65
CA ARG A 20 -7.55 -0.27 -6.79
C ARG A 20 -6.97 -1.66 -6.60
N GLN A 21 -7.85 -2.64 -6.42
CA GLN A 21 -7.47 -4.05 -6.39
C GLN A 21 -7.73 -4.67 -7.77
N SER A 22 -6.69 -5.23 -8.37
CA SER A 22 -6.80 -6.02 -9.58
C SER A 22 -6.45 -7.47 -9.26
N ALA A 23 -7.35 -8.40 -9.59
CA ALA A 23 -7.03 -9.82 -9.52
C ALA A 23 -5.95 -10.11 -10.56
N TYR A 24 -4.90 -10.83 -10.17
CA TYR A 24 -3.94 -11.32 -11.15
C TYR A 24 -4.66 -12.42 -11.96
N VAL A 25 -4.69 -12.28 -13.29
CA VAL A 25 -5.45 -13.21 -14.15
C VAL A 25 -4.97 -14.64 -13.90
N GLY A 26 -5.89 -15.52 -13.49
CA GLY A 26 -5.61 -16.95 -13.26
C GLY A 26 -5.00 -17.33 -11.90
N GLY A 27 -4.93 -16.43 -10.91
CA GLY A 27 -4.29 -16.73 -9.61
C GLY A 27 -5.06 -16.29 -8.36
N SER A 28 -4.67 -16.84 -7.20
CA SER A 28 -5.14 -16.44 -5.86
C SER A 28 -4.49 -15.15 -5.33
N ARG A 29 -3.64 -14.51 -6.14
CA ARG A 29 -2.90 -13.30 -5.80
C ARG A 29 -3.60 -12.08 -6.38
N ALA A 30 -3.61 -10.99 -5.61
CA ALA A 30 -4.12 -9.70 -6.05
C ALA A 30 -3.00 -8.68 -6.03
N VAL A 31 -3.01 -7.78 -7.01
CA VAL A 31 -2.19 -6.57 -6.98
C VAL A 31 -3.08 -5.45 -6.48
N VAL A 32 -2.62 -4.75 -5.45
CA VAL A 32 -3.31 -3.59 -4.89
C VAL A 32 -2.47 -2.35 -5.21
N THR A 33 -3.08 -1.41 -5.93
CA THR A 33 -2.53 -0.07 -6.13
C THR A 33 -3.21 0.86 -5.14
N ILE A 34 -2.40 1.62 -4.38
CA ILE A 34 -2.89 2.59 -3.40
C ILE A 34 -2.35 3.95 -3.82
N VAL A 35 -3.25 4.90 -3.98
CA VAL A 35 -2.93 6.30 -4.18
C VAL A 35 -3.14 6.99 -2.84
N THR A 36 -2.17 7.79 -2.43
CA THR A 36 -2.23 8.54 -1.18
C THR A 36 -2.35 10.02 -1.49
N HIS A 37 -2.89 10.77 -0.55
CA HIS A 37 -2.66 12.22 -0.53
C HIS A 37 -1.17 12.50 -0.33
N ARG A 38 -0.76 13.75 -0.58
CA ARG A 38 0.61 14.18 -0.30
C ARG A 38 0.89 14.00 1.20
N ALA A 39 1.94 13.26 1.50
CA ALA A 39 2.47 13.05 2.84
C ALA A 39 3.96 13.37 2.88
N ALA A 40 4.53 13.53 4.09
CA ALA A 40 5.97 13.64 4.25
C ALA A 40 6.66 12.36 3.75
N VAL A 41 7.83 12.51 3.12
CA VAL A 41 8.60 11.36 2.59
C VAL A 41 8.88 10.33 3.68
N ALA A 42 9.24 10.78 4.90
CA ALA A 42 9.49 9.90 6.03
C ALA A 42 8.26 9.04 6.41
N HIS A 43 7.04 9.59 6.30
CA HIS A 43 5.80 8.85 6.60
C HIS A 43 5.52 7.80 5.52
N LEU A 44 5.75 8.14 4.26
CA LEU A 44 5.65 7.20 3.14
C LEU A 44 6.66 6.06 3.24
N GLU A 45 7.92 6.37 3.59
CA GLU A 45 8.96 5.36 3.81
C GLU A 45 8.61 4.42 4.96
N ALA A 46 8.10 4.96 6.08
CA ALA A 46 7.64 4.16 7.21
C ALA A 46 6.45 3.26 6.83
N ALA A 47 5.45 3.79 6.11
CA ALA A 47 4.33 3.00 5.62
C ALA A 47 4.77 1.87 4.69
N VAL A 48 5.70 2.15 3.76
CA VAL A 48 6.28 1.13 2.88
C VAL A 48 7.04 0.06 3.67
N ALA A 49 7.80 0.45 4.69
CA ALA A 49 8.49 -0.49 5.57
C ALA A 49 7.48 -1.36 6.34
N GLY A 50 6.41 -0.76 6.89
CA GLY A 50 5.32 -1.48 7.55
C GLY A 50 4.65 -2.49 6.61
N LEU A 51 4.37 -2.11 5.36
CA LEU A 51 3.79 -3.02 4.37
C LEU A 51 4.70 -4.21 4.09
N ARG A 52 6.02 -4.01 4.00
CA ARG A 52 6.98 -5.09 3.81
C ARG A 52 7.07 -6.04 5.01
N SER A 53 6.72 -5.58 6.21
CA SER A 53 6.66 -6.41 7.42
C SER A 53 5.31 -7.13 7.62
N GLU A 54 4.26 -6.74 6.90
CA GLU A 54 2.94 -7.35 7.04
C GLU A 54 2.92 -8.74 6.38
N ALA A 55 2.66 -9.79 7.17
CA ALA A 55 2.76 -11.19 6.75
C ALA A 55 1.89 -11.55 5.53
N ARG A 56 0.85 -10.76 5.25
CA ARG A 56 -0.08 -10.95 4.15
C ARG A 56 0.34 -10.25 2.85
N VAL A 57 1.32 -9.35 2.91
CA VAL A 57 1.90 -8.67 1.76
C VAL A 57 3.07 -9.51 1.27
N LEU A 58 2.98 -10.00 0.05
CA LEU A 58 4.05 -10.82 -0.53
C LEU A 58 5.23 -9.98 -0.98
N ASP A 59 4.97 -8.80 -1.54
CA ASP A 59 5.98 -7.86 -2.01
C ASP A 59 5.39 -6.46 -2.24
N VAL A 60 6.26 -5.44 -2.19
CA VAL A 60 5.96 -4.06 -2.60
C VAL A 60 6.72 -3.78 -3.89
N VAL A 61 6.04 -3.95 -5.02
CA VAL A 61 6.66 -4.01 -6.36
C VAL A 61 6.93 -2.65 -7.00
N GLY A 62 6.46 -1.54 -6.41
CA GLY A 62 6.69 -0.21 -6.97
C GLY A 62 6.22 0.92 -6.06
N ILE A 63 6.97 2.02 -6.08
CA ILE A 63 6.65 3.28 -5.41
C ILE A 63 6.90 4.38 -6.43
N GLY A 64 5.92 5.24 -6.64
CA GLY A 64 6.01 6.29 -7.65
C GLY A 64 5.18 7.51 -7.26
N VAL A 65 5.45 8.62 -7.93
CA VAL A 65 4.69 9.86 -7.81
C VAL A 65 3.81 9.98 -9.04
N GLN A 66 2.50 10.18 -8.86
CA GLN A 66 1.61 10.48 -9.95
C GLN A 66 1.75 11.98 -10.27
N LEU A 67 2.32 12.29 -11.44
CA LEU A 67 2.54 13.65 -11.94
C LEU A 67 1.26 14.23 -12.56
#